data_AF-X1HMK2-F1
#
_entry.id   AF-X1HMK2-F1
#
_cell.length_a   1.000
_cell.length_b   1.000
_cell.length_c   1.000
_cell.angle_alpha   90.00
_cell.angle_beta   90.00
_cell.angle_gamma   90.00
#
_symmetry.space_group_name_H-M   'P 1'
#
loop_
_entity.id
_entity.type
_entity.pdbx_description
1 polymer ?
#
loop_
_entity_poly.entity_id
_entity_poly.type
_entity_poly.pdbx_seq_one_letter_code
_entity_poly.pdbx_strand_id
1 'polypeptide(L)'
;PNTDIQNVLQGARSDVSCLYVGEYRPENILKGLVRHSIYANKMIVIDPFVYPYSVRDEYNPVLMPEQYRMQTLRNVEFWFLLTPWIEAGIVEIIRTPDDFDRKLKWDSLKRQQKKFEENEELRKALEESTCKFVNSKQMEEEMFRQLILPAPIEYLRKLFKELDLGKEGLTFEEFISYIDKKREKDPYFLETITPGKHISQLLMLSSGASYDIAKLTANLTGSYLLTDIYSRWKEIEVDRESQNAESREWSPFAKAFQSLELKFLNNLDLEHALILRKEKQLEHLRVFLRKVW
;
A
#
# COMPACT_ATOMS: atom_id res chain seq x y z
N PRO A 1 -12.41 -2.73 -24.47
CA PRO A 1 -12.96 -1.36 -24.35
C PRO A 1 -11.81 -0.34 -24.34
N ASN A 2 -11.81 0.59 -25.32
CA ASN A 2 -10.80 1.65 -25.42
C ASN A 2 -11.16 2.76 -24.41
N THR A 3 -10.96 2.48 -23.11
CA THR A 3 -11.14 3.50 -22.08
C THR A 3 -10.01 4.51 -22.24
N ASP A 4 -10.36 5.76 -22.50
CA ASP A 4 -9.41 6.87 -22.53
C ASP A 4 -8.95 7.19 -21.10
N ILE A 5 -7.96 6.44 -20.64
CA ILE A 5 -7.43 6.53 -19.28
C ILE A 5 -6.86 7.93 -19.00
N GLN A 6 -6.37 8.65 -20.02
CA GLN A 6 -5.86 9.99 -19.83
C GLN A 6 -6.99 10.94 -19.42
N ASN A 7 -8.11 10.90 -20.14
CA ASN A 7 -9.28 11.70 -19.80
C ASN A 7 -9.85 11.34 -18.42
N VAL A 8 -9.87 10.05 -18.05
CA VAL A 8 -10.32 9.62 -16.71
C VAL A 8 -9.41 10.15 -15.61
N LEU A 9 -8.08 10.02 -15.77
CA LEU A 9 -7.11 10.49 -14.77
C LEU A 9 -7.06 12.01 -14.66
N GLN A 10 -7.29 12.73 -15.76
CA GLN A 10 -7.43 14.19 -15.71
C GLN A 10 -8.68 14.61 -14.93
N GLY A 11 -9.75 13.80 -14.93
CA GLY A 11 -10.94 14.02 -14.11
C GLY A 11 -10.67 13.97 -12.60
N ALA A 12 -9.66 13.23 -12.17
CA ALA A 12 -9.26 13.15 -10.76
C ALA A 12 -8.53 14.41 -10.26
N ARG A 13 -8.14 15.32 -11.17
CA ARG A 13 -7.35 16.52 -10.86
C ARG A 13 -8.05 17.42 -9.83
N SER A 14 -7.25 17.94 -8.91
CA SER A 14 -7.65 18.88 -7.86
C SER A 14 -6.48 19.83 -7.59
N ASP A 15 -6.75 21.03 -7.07
CA ASP A 15 -5.75 22.08 -6.82
C ASP A 15 -4.46 21.55 -6.17
N VAL A 16 -4.61 20.87 -5.01
CA VAL A 16 -3.53 20.19 -4.30
C VAL A 16 -3.99 18.77 -4.03
N SER A 17 -3.36 17.81 -4.71
CA SER A 17 -3.63 16.39 -4.56
C SER A 17 -2.33 15.60 -4.45
N CYS A 18 -2.38 14.46 -3.75
CA CYS A 18 -1.26 13.54 -3.65
C CYS A 18 -1.65 12.17 -4.22
N LEU A 19 -0.71 11.50 -4.89
CA LEU A 19 -0.82 10.09 -5.27
C LEU A 19 -0.03 9.26 -4.25
N TYR A 20 -0.74 8.37 -3.55
CA TYR A 20 -0.12 7.49 -2.56
C TYR A 20 0.43 6.23 -3.20
N VAL A 21 1.73 6.02 -3.01
CA VAL A 21 2.50 4.90 -3.54
C VAL A 21 3.35 4.36 -2.41
N GLY A 22 2.70 3.62 -1.51
CA GLY A 22 3.26 3.15 -0.25
C GLY A 22 2.66 1.82 0.15
N GLU A 23 2.75 1.44 1.42
CA GLU A 23 2.23 0.17 1.89
C GLU A 23 0.71 0.17 2.10
N TYR A 24 0.00 -0.72 1.40
CA TYR A 24 -1.47 -0.82 1.42
C TYR A 24 -2.07 -1.49 2.67
N ARG A 25 -1.28 -1.58 3.74
CA ARG A 25 -1.78 -2.04 5.04
C ARG A 25 -2.61 -0.92 5.67
N PRO A 26 -3.77 -1.22 6.28
CA PRO A 26 -4.59 -0.23 6.96
C PRO A 26 -3.77 0.74 7.82
N GLU A 27 -2.93 0.23 8.72
CA GLU A 27 -2.24 1.08 9.69
C GLU A 27 -1.30 2.11 9.04
N ASN A 28 -0.76 1.79 7.87
CA ASN A 28 0.21 2.61 7.16
C ASN A 28 -0.48 3.65 6.27
N ILE A 29 -1.45 3.22 5.45
CA ILE A 29 -2.19 4.15 4.61
C ILE A 29 -2.97 5.16 5.45
N LEU A 30 -3.50 4.75 6.60
CA LEU A 30 -4.27 5.62 7.48
C LEU A 30 -3.38 6.72 8.09
N LYS A 31 -2.14 6.39 8.48
CA LYS A 31 -1.15 7.40 8.90
C LYS A 31 -0.82 8.38 7.77
N GLY A 32 -0.67 7.87 6.55
CA GLY A 32 -0.49 8.69 5.35
C GLY A 32 -1.67 9.64 5.15
N LEU A 33 -2.87 9.09 5.11
CA LEU A 33 -4.14 9.77 4.88
C LEU A 33 -4.41 10.86 5.91
N VAL A 34 -4.37 10.54 7.21
CA VAL A 34 -4.63 11.50 8.28
C VAL A 34 -3.67 12.68 8.21
N ARG A 35 -2.38 12.43 7.96
CA ARG A 35 -1.39 13.50 7.86
C ARG A 35 -1.59 14.34 6.61
N HIS A 36 -1.95 13.73 5.49
CA HIS A 36 -2.01 14.41 4.20
C HIS A 36 -3.34 15.08 3.95
N SER A 37 -4.44 14.58 4.51
CA SER A 37 -5.77 15.21 4.48
C SER A 37 -5.78 16.58 5.15
N ILE A 38 -4.74 16.93 5.89
CA ILE A 38 -4.62 18.23 6.53
C ILE A 38 -4.09 19.29 5.56
N TYR A 39 -3.21 18.88 4.63
CA TYR A 39 -2.51 19.78 3.72
C TYR A 39 -3.06 19.73 2.30
N ALA A 40 -3.38 18.52 1.81
CA ALA A 40 -3.95 18.29 0.50
C ALA A 40 -5.48 18.27 0.55
N ASN A 41 -6.12 18.55 -0.59
CA ASN A 41 -7.57 18.43 -0.70
C ASN A 41 -8.01 17.02 -1.02
N LYS A 42 -7.17 16.29 -1.76
CA LYS A 42 -7.48 14.97 -2.26
C LYS A 42 -6.25 14.05 -2.17
N MET A 43 -6.48 12.82 -1.74
CA MET A 43 -5.50 11.73 -1.79
C MET A 43 -5.99 10.70 -2.81
N ILE A 44 -5.19 10.51 -3.83
CA ILE A 44 -5.41 9.53 -4.88
C ILE A 44 -4.74 8.23 -4.44
N VAL A 45 -5.51 7.15 -4.41
CA VAL A 45 -5.08 5.82 -4.00
C VAL A 45 -5.27 4.88 -5.19
N ILE A 46 -4.32 3.97 -5.41
CA ILE A 46 -4.42 3.02 -6.51
C ILE A 46 -5.26 1.84 -6.06
N ASP A 47 -6.16 1.36 -6.93
CA ASP A 47 -6.98 0.19 -6.65
C ASP A 47 -6.10 -1.04 -6.32
N PRO A 48 -6.26 -1.65 -5.13
CA PRO A 48 -5.48 -2.82 -4.74
C PRO A 48 -5.94 -4.12 -5.43
N PHE A 49 -7.05 -4.11 -6.17
CA PHE A 49 -7.50 -5.29 -6.91
C PHE A 49 -6.62 -5.54 -8.13
N VAL A 50 -6.30 -6.81 -8.39
CA VAL A 50 -5.59 -7.20 -9.61
C VAL A 50 -6.48 -6.96 -10.81
N TYR A 51 -5.93 -6.31 -11.83
CA TYR A 51 -6.63 -6.16 -13.09
C TYR A 51 -6.62 -7.50 -13.83
N PRO A 52 -7.78 -8.10 -14.17
CA PRO A 52 -7.85 -9.45 -14.74
C PRO A 52 -7.03 -9.65 -16.02
N TYR A 53 -6.97 -8.63 -16.88
CA TYR A 53 -6.21 -8.70 -18.15
C TYR A 53 -4.71 -8.48 -17.99
N SER A 54 -4.24 -8.14 -16.77
CA SER A 54 -2.83 -7.90 -16.49
C SER A 54 -2.06 -9.17 -16.10
N VAL A 55 -2.76 -10.30 -15.96
CA VAL A 55 -2.26 -11.60 -15.50
C VAL A 55 -2.67 -12.71 -16.46
N ARG A 56 -2.03 -13.88 -16.35
CA ARG A 56 -2.40 -15.07 -17.13
C ARG A 56 -3.70 -15.67 -16.60
N ASP A 57 -4.40 -16.43 -17.43
CA ASP A 57 -5.69 -17.05 -17.09
C ASP A 57 -5.64 -17.91 -15.80
N GLU A 58 -4.53 -18.62 -15.57
CA GLU A 58 -4.29 -19.44 -14.37
C GLU A 58 -4.20 -18.63 -13.06
N TYR A 59 -3.96 -17.32 -13.17
CA TYR A 59 -3.93 -16.33 -12.08
C TYR A 59 -5.01 -15.24 -12.29
N ASN A 60 -6.02 -15.47 -13.11
CA ASN A 60 -7.03 -14.46 -13.36
C ASN A 60 -8.07 -14.51 -12.24
N PRO A 61 -8.32 -13.42 -11.48
CA PRO A 61 -9.25 -13.44 -10.35
C PRO A 61 -10.72 -13.68 -10.76
N VAL A 62 -11.07 -13.49 -12.03
CA VAL A 62 -12.41 -13.80 -12.57
C VAL A 62 -12.54 -15.28 -12.92
N LEU A 63 -11.46 -15.90 -13.44
CA LEU A 63 -11.46 -17.32 -13.84
C LEU A 63 -11.15 -18.25 -12.66
N MET A 64 -10.30 -17.80 -11.73
CA MET A 64 -9.82 -18.55 -10.58
C MET A 64 -10.12 -17.82 -9.25
N PRO A 65 -11.38 -17.42 -8.98
CA PRO A 65 -11.73 -16.59 -7.81
C PRO A 65 -11.36 -17.25 -6.48
N GLU A 66 -11.33 -18.59 -6.44
CA GLU A 66 -11.02 -19.37 -5.25
C GLU A 66 -9.61 -19.12 -4.71
N GLN A 67 -8.67 -18.73 -5.56
CA GLN A 67 -7.30 -18.37 -5.15
C GLN A 67 -7.21 -17.00 -4.47
N TYR A 68 -8.23 -16.16 -4.63
CA TYR A 68 -8.23 -14.75 -4.23
C TYR A 68 -9.09 -14.46 -3.00
N ARG A 69 -9.65 -15.45 -2.31
CA ARG A 69 -10.63 -15.23 -1.23
C ARG A 69 -10.06 -14.36 -0.10
N MET A 70 -8.90 -14.74 0.44
CA MET A 70 -8.25 -13.99 1.52
C MET A 70 -7.81 -12.60 1.05
N GLN A 71 -7.24 -12.50 -0.15
CA GLN A 71 -6.88 -11.22 -0.74
C GLN A 71 -8.09 -10.29 -0.92
N THR A 72 -9.20 -10.85 -1.43
CA THR A 72 -10.43 -10.10 -1.70
C THR A 72 -11.01 -9.56 -0.40
N LEU A 73 -11.05 -10.38 0.65
CA LEU A 73 -11.51 -9.93 1.97
C LEU A 73 -10.69 -8.74 2.47
N ARG A 74 -9.35 -8.80 2.34
CA ARG A 74 -8.46 -7.70 2.72
C ARG A 74 -8.66 -6.45 1.87
N ASN A 75 -8.82 -6.60 0.55
CA ASN A 75 -9.05 -5.45 -0.34
C ASN A 75 -10.40 -4.78 -0.08
N VAL A 76 -11.44 -5.58 0.22
CA VAL A 76 -12.77 -5.09 0.58
C VAL A 76 -12.73 -4.37 1.93
N GLU A 77 -12.06 -4.92 2.94
CA GLU A 77 -11.83 -4.25 4.22
C GLU A 77 -11.13 -2.89 4.01
N PHE A 78 -10.08 -2.87 3.20
CA PHE A 78 -9.37 -1.65 2.85
C PHE A 78 -10.29 -0.60 2.20
N TRP A 79 -11.19 -1.00 1.28
CA TRP A 79 -12.20 -0.08 0.73
C TRP A 79 -13.19 0.41 1.78
N PHE A 80 -13.67 -0.46 2.69
CA PHE A 80 -14.57 -0.05 3.77
C PHE A 80 -13.92 0.97 4.69
N LEU A 81 -12.64 0.78 5.04
CA LEU A 81 -11.87 1.75 5.82
C LEU A 81 -11.78 3.13 5.15
N LEU A 82 -11.68 3.16 3.82
CA LEU A 82 -11.60 4.40 3.05
C LEU A 82 -12.97 4.99 2.68
N THR A 83 -14.06 4.23 2.82
CA THR A 83 -15.41 4.64 2.37
C THR A 83 -15.83 6.01 2.90
N PRO A 84 -15.70 6.33 4.21
CA PRO A 84 -16.09 7.65 4.73
C PRO A 84 -15.31 8.81 4.09
N TRP A 85 -14.08 8.57 3.64
CA TRP A 85 -13.20 9.55 3.01
C TRP A 85 -13.48 9.70 1.53
N ILE A 86 -13.87 8.60 0.87
CA ILE A 86 -14.32 8.59 -0.52
C ILE A 86 -15.63 9.36 -0.64
N GLU A 87 -16.60 9.09 0.24
CA GLU A 87 -17.87 9.81 0.29
C GLU A 87 -17.69 11.32 0.57
N ALA A 88 -16.69 11.67 1.36
CA ALA A 88 -16.31 13.07 1.61
C ALA A 88 -15.55 13.73 0.45
N GLY A 89 -15.22 13.00 -0.62
CA GLY A 89 -14.43 13.49 -1.76
C GLY A 89 -12.96 13.76 -1.44
N ILE A 90 -12.47 13.28 -0.30
CA ILE A 90 -11.07 13.45 0.15
C ILE A 90 -10.18 12.35 -0.41
N VAL A 91 -10.72 11.15 -0.62
CA VAL A 91 -10.01 10.03 -1.24
C VAL A 91 -10.64 9.71 -2.58
N GLU A 92 -9.80 9.48 -3.58
CA GLU A 92 -10.23 8.98 -4.89
C GLU A 92 -9.42 7.73 -5.24
N ILE A 93 -10.12 6.65 -5.58
CA ILE A 93 -9.50 5.39 -5.99
C ILE A 93 -9.40 5.37 -7.52
N ILE A 94 -8.21 5.11 -8.06
CA ILE A 94 -7.95 5.07 -9.49
C ILE A 94 -7.24 3.79 -9.91
N ARG A 95 -7.24 3.52 -11.22
CA ARG A 95 -6.32 2.57 -11.85
C ARG A 95 -5.19 3.32 -12.53
N THR A 96 -4.04 2.67 -12.65
CA THR A 96 -2.89 3.25 -13.33
C THR A 96 -2.91 2.95 -14.83
N PRO A 97 -2.22 3.74 -15.66
CA PRO A 97 -2.20 3.53 -17.11
C PRO A 97 -1.67 2.15 -17.55
N ASP A 98 -0.74 1.57 -16.78
CA ASP A 98 -0.12 0.27 -17.07
C ASP A 98 -1.03 -0.93 -16.82
N ASP A 99 -2.17 -0.75 -16.15
CA ASP A 99 -3.22 -1.78 -16.10
C ASP A 99 -3.85 -1.99 -17.49
N PHE A 100 -3.92 -0.94 -18.31
CA PHE A 100 -4.59 -0.97 -19.61
C PHE A 100 -3.61 -1.11 -20.79
N ASP A 101 -2.36 -0.70 -20.62
CA ASP A 101 -1.30 -0.85 -21.63
C ASP A 101 -0.21 -1.82 -21.18
N ARG A 102 -0.27 -3.04 -21.71
CA ARG A 102 0.70 -4.09 -21.42
C ARG A 102 2.11 -3.75 -21.87
N LYS A 103 2.27 -3.00 -22.98
CA LYS A 103 3.59 -2.59 -23.46
C LYS A 103 4.19 -1.58 -22.48
N LEU A 104 3.41 -0.59 -22.06
CA LEU A 104 3.82 0.38 -21.04
C LEU A 104 4.27 -0.30 -19.75
N LYS A 105 3.51 -1.30 -19.27
CA LYS A 105 3.87 -2.09 -18.09
C LYS A 105 5.24 -2.75 -18.21
N TRP A 106 5.50 -3.43 -19.33
CA TRP A 106 6.77 -4.12 -19.56
C TRP A 106 7.94 -3.14 -19.75
N ASP A 107 7.73 -2.05 -20.48
CA ASP A 107 8.75 -1.04 -20.71
C ASP A 107 9.09 -0.33 -19.38
N SER A 108 8.09 -0.04 -18.55
CA SER A 108 8.28 0.52 -17.21
C SER A 108 9.08 -0.42 -16.31
N LEU A 109 8.73 -1.71 -16.27
CA LEU A 109 9.47 -2.72 -15.49
C LEU A 109 10.95 -2.78 -15.89
N LYS A 110 11.24 -2.80 -17.20
CA LYS A 110 12.62 -2.80 -17.72
C LYS A 110 13.38 -1.54 -17.34
N ARG A 111 12.75 -0.36 -17.48
CA ARG A 111 13.36 0.92 -17.08
C ARG A 111 13.66 0.95 -15.58
N GLN A 112 12.72 0.48 -14.78
CA GLN A 112 12.86 0.42 -13.33
C GLN A 112 14.01 -0.52 -12.93
N GLN A 113 14.06 -1.72 -13.51
CA GLN A 113 15.14 -2.67 -13.23
C GLN A 113 16.51 -2.09 -13.60
N LYS A 114 16.64 -1.55 -14.82
CA LYS A 114 17.87 -0.92 -15.29
C LYS A 114 18.33 0.23 -14.37
N LYS A 115 17.40 1.06 -13.88
CA LYS A 115 17.69 2.15 -12.94
C LYS A 115 18.33 1.66 -11.64
N PHE A 116 17.86 0.54 -11.09
CA PHE A 116 18.44 -0.04 -9.86
C PHE A 116 19.76 -0.78 -10.12
N GLU A 117 19.96 -1.33 -11.32
CA GLU A 117 21.23 -1.95 -11.72
C GLU A 117 22.32 -0.89 -11.92
N GLU A 118 21.98 0.29 -12.44
CA GLU A 118 22.92 1.38 -12.73
C GLU A 118 23.20 2.29 -11.53
N ASN A 119 22.37 2.26 -10.48
CA ASN A 119 22.48 3.15 -9.33
C ASN A 119 22.68 2.39 -8.01
N GLU A 120 23.91 2.42 -7.53
CA GLU A 120 24.33 1.75 -6.30
C GLU A 120 23.66 2.31 -5.02
N GLU A 121 23.35 3.61 -4.98
CA GLU A 121 22.63 4.20 -3.83
C GLU A 121 21.20 3.65 -3.74
N LEU A 122 20.51 3.56 -4.87
CA LEU A 122 19.15 3.02 -4.94
C LEU A 122 19.13 1.53 -4.59
N ARG A 123 20.14 0.76 -5.03
CA ARG A 123 20.28 -0.66 -4.66
C ARG A 123 20.42 -0.83 -3.15
N LYS A 124 21.29 -0.06 -2.50
CA LYS A 124 21.44 -0.08 -1.04
C LYS A 124 20.15 0.32 -0.32
N ALA A 125 19.47 1.35 -0.80
CA ALA A 125 18.21 1.78 -0.22
C ALA A 125 17.11 0.71 -0.35
N LEU A 126 17.08 -0.02 -1.46
CA LEU A 126 16.17 -1.16 -1.67
C LEU A 126 16.47 -2.30 -0.71
N GLU A 127 17.74 -2.68 -0.56
CA GLU A 127 18.17 -3.71 0.38
C GLU A 127 17.81 -3.33 1.81
N GLU A 128 18.08 -2.10 2.24
CA GLU A 128 17.70 -1.61 3.56
C GLU A 128 16.19 -1.64 3.78
N SER A 129 15.41 -1.14 2.82
CA SER A 129 13.95 -1.14 2.90
C SER A 129 13.40 -2.57 2.96
N THR A 130 13.96 -3.49 2.18
CA THR A 130 13.55 -4.91 2.14
C THR A 130 13.90 -5.61 3.44
N CYS A 131 15.13 -5.44 3.95
CA CYS A 131 15.55 -5.98 5.23
C CYS A 131 14.68 -5.49 6.39
N LYS A 132 14.35 -4.20 6.43
CA LYS A 132 13.43 -3.64 7.44
C LYS A 132 12.03 -4.22 7.33
N PHE A 133 11.51 -4.35 6.11
CA PHE A 133 10.17 -4.87 5.86
C PHE A 133 10.05 -6.35 6.24
N VAL A 134 10.97 -7.19 5.77
CA VAL A 134 10.98 -8.64 6.02
C VAL A 134 11.17 -8.96 7.50
N ASN A 135 12.05 -8.24 8.19
CA ASN A 135 12.31 -8.45 9.62
C ASN A 135 11.32 -7.69 10.53
N SER A 136 10.29 -7.05 9.97
CA SER A 136 9.31 -6.36 10.78
C SER A 136 8.38 -7.36 11.48
N LYS A 137 8.09 -7.11 12.76
CA LYS A 137 7.10 -7.89 13.52
C LYS A 137 5.75 -7.99 12.80
N GLN A 138 5.37 -6.94 12.09
CA GLN A 138 4.11 -6.91 11.35
C GLN A 138 4.13 -7.86 10.14
N MET A 139 5.28 -7.99 9.45
CA MET A 139 5.42 -8.97 8.38
C MET A 139 5.41 -10.39 8.94
N GLU A 140 6.09 -10.63 10.07
CA GLU A 140 6.04 -11.92 10.76
C GLU A 140 4.60 -12.32 11.12
N GLU A 141 3.83 -11.40 11.71
CA GLU A 141 2.41 -11.60 12.04
C GLU A 141 1.55 -11.87 10.80
N GLU A 142 1.77 -11.12 9.71
CA GLU A 142 1.04 -11.32 8.46
C GLU A 142 1.39 -12.68 7.83
N MET A 143 2.66 -13.05 7.76
CA MET A 143 3.08 -14.35 7.23
C MET A 143 2.54 -15.50 8.08
N PHE A 144 2.54 -15.35 9.41
CA PHE A 144 1.93 -16.32 10.31
C PHE A 144 0.42 -16.45 10.05
N ARG A 145 -0.28 -15.32 9.93
CA ARG A 145 -1.71 -15.26 9.62
C ARG A 145 -2.04 -15.92 8.29
N GLN A 146 -1.26 -15.67 7.25
CA GLN A 146 -1.53 -16.09 5.88
C GLN A 146 -1.09 -17.54 5.59
N LEU A 147 -0.02 -18.02 6.24
CA LEU A 147 0.55 -19.34 5.97
C LEU A 147 0.22 -20.38 7.04
N ILE A 148 0.16 -19.98 8.32
CA ILE A 148 0.02 -20.92 9.43
C ILE A 148 -1.44 -21.07 9.86
N LEU A 149 -2.19 -19.98 10.02
CA LEU A 149 -3.59 -20.08 10.45
C LEU A 149 -4.47 -20.90 9.50
N PRO A 150 -4.44 -20.72 8.17
CA PRO A 150 -5.27 -21.51 7.26
C PRO A 150 -4.73 -22.92 7.00
N ALA A 151 -3.56 -23.28 7.54
CA ALA A 151 -2.92 -24.54 7.23
C ALA A 151 -3.74 -25.74 7.74
N PRO A 152 -3.84 -26.82 6.94
CA PRO A 152 -4.42 -28.09 7.39
C PRO A 152 -3.68 -28.67 8.59
N ILE A 153 -4.39 -29.40 9.44
CA ILE A 153 -3.82 -29.97 10.66
C ILE A 153 -2.69 -30.97 10.37
N GLU A 154 -2.75 -31.67 9.23
CA GLU A 154 -1.70 -32.57 8.76
C GLU A 154 -0.41 -31.81 8.45
N TYR A 155 -0.52 -30.65 7.81
CA TYR A 155 0.61 -29.77 7.54
C TYR A 155 1.19 -29.21 8.83
N LEU A 156 0.34 -28.74 9.76
CA LEU A 156 0.77 -28.25 11.06
C LEU A 156 1.49 -29.33 11.88
N ARG A 157 1.02 -30.58 11.81
CA ARG A 157 1.67 -31.73 12.46
C ARG A 157 3.04 -32.03 11.87
N LYS A 158 3.18 -31.93 10.55
CA LYS A 158 4.47 -32.07 9.88
C LYS A 158 5.43 -30.95 10.29
N LEU A 159 4.96 -29.70 10.23
CA LEU A 159 5.72 -28.52 10.61
C LEU A 159 6.21 -28.59 12.08
N PHE A 160 5.33 -29.01 13.00
CA PHE A 160 5.66 -29.17 14.41
C PHE A 160 6.82 -30.15 14.64
N LYS A 161 6.87 -31.24 13.87
CA LYS A 161 7.97 -32.21 13.92
C LYS A 161 9.24 -31.70 13.26
N GLU A 162 9.13 -31.05 12.10
CA GLU A 162 10.28 -30.54 11.33
C GLU A 162 11.02 -29.42 12.05
N LEU A 163 10.28 -28.52 12.71
CA LEU A 163 10.83 -27.46 13.55
C LEU A 163 11.20 -27.94 14.97
N ASP A 164 10.91 -29.20 15.29
CA ASP A 164 11.21 -29.83 16.57
C ASP A 164 10.70 -29.04 17.78
N LEU A 165 9.49 -28.49 17.65
CA LEU A 165 8.88 -27.59 18.65
C LEU A 165 8.58 -28.30 19.98
N GLY A 166 8.56 -29.63 19.99
CA GLY A 166 8.36 -30.43 21.19
C GLY A 166 9.59 -30.51 22.12
N LYS A 167 10.77 -30.06 21.69
CA LYS A 167 12.00 -30.08 22.50
C LYS A 167 11.88 -29.34 23.83
N GLU A 168 11.06 -28.30 23.88
CA GLU A 168 10.84 -27.47 25.07
C GLU A 168 9.65 -27.95 25.91
N GLY A 169 9.13 -29.16 25.65
CA GLY A 169 8.01 -29.73 26.39
C GLY A 169 6.63 -29.30 25.89
N LEU A 170 6.56 -28.51 24.81
CA LEU A 170 5.31 -28.17 24.14
C LEU A 170 4.70 -29.43 23.50
N THR A 171 3.43 -29.71 23.77
CA THR A 171 2.69 -30.79 23.11
C THR A 171 2.05 -30.31 21.80
N PHE A 172 1.76 -31.24 20.89
CA PHE A 172 1.07 -30.89 19.65
C PHE A 172 -0.34 -30.35 19.93
N GLU A 173 -1.00 -30.86 20.97
CA GLU A 173 -2.32 -30.43 21.43
C GLU A 173 -2.29 -28.98 21.92
N GLU A 174 -1.27 -28.58 22.68
CA GLU A 174 -1.09 -27.19 23.11
C GLU A 174 -0.79 -26.26 21.93
N PHE A 175 0.02 -26.72 20.97
CA PHE A 175 0.31 -25.97 19.75
C PHE A 175 -0.97 -25.70 18.93
N ILE A 176 -1.79 -26.73 18.71
CA ILE A 176 -3.06 -26.56 17.99
C ILE A 176 -4.05 -25.71 18.76
N SER A 177 -4.16 -25.89 20.08
CA SER A 177 -5.01 -25.03 20.94
C SER A 177 -4.61 -23.55 20.83
N TYR A 178 -3.32 -23.25 20.74
CA TYR A 178 -2.84 -21.90 20.48
C TYR A 178 -3.25 -21.37 19.11
N ILE A 179 -3.13 -22.19 18.05
CA ILE A 179 -3.58 -21.83 16.70
C ILE A 179 -5.09 -21.57 16.66
N ASP A 180 -5.90 -22.44 17.25
CA ASP A 180 -7.36 -22.30 17.25
C ASP A 180 -7.79 -21.04 17.99
N LYS A 181 -7.17 -20.74 19.15
CA LYS A 181 -7.38 -19.47 19.85
C LYS A 181 -6.99 -18.25 19.01
N LYS A 182 -6.01 -18.37 18.12
CA LYS A 182 -5.64 -17.30 17.19
C LYS A 182 -6.65 -17.16 16.06
N ARG A 183 -7.16 -18.27 15.51
CA ARG A 183 -8.23 -18.29 14.50
C ARG A 183 -9.50 -17.64 15.03
N GLU A 184 -9.94 -17.98 16.24
CA GLU A 184 -11.14 -17.40 16.87
C GLU A 184 -11.04 -15.89 17.11
N LYS A 185 -9.83 -15.38 17.36
CA LYS A 185 -9.59 -13.96 17.61
C LYS A 185 -9.42 -13.14 16.34
N ASP A 186 -9.20 -13.79 15.21
CA ASP A 186 -8.89 -13.13 13.96
C ASP A 186 -10.21 -12.84 13.22
N PRO A 187 -10.62 -11.55 13.09
CA PRO A 187 -11.89 -11.19 12.46
C PRO A 187 -11.94 -11.48 10.95
N TYR A 188 -10.79 -11.71 10.31
CA TYR A 188 -10.70 -11.99 8.87
C TYR A 188 -10.13 -13.37 8.57
N PHE A 189 -10.11 -14.25 9.57
CA PHE A 189 -9.78 -15.65 9.35
C PHE A 189 -10.84 -16.31 8.47
N LEU A 190 -10.39 -16.97 7.42
CA LEU A 190 -11.23 -17.77 6.52
C LEU A 190 -10.82 -19.23 6.64
N GLU A 191 -11.77 -20.09 6.98
CA GLU A 191 -11.57 -21.53 6.96
C GLU A 191 -11.34 -22.02 5.52
N THR A 192 -10.49 -23.02 5.38
CA THR A 192 -10.25 -23.65 4.07
C THR A 192 -11.45 -24.52 3.70
N ILE A 193 -12.27 -24.04 2.75
CA ILE A 193 -13.60 -24.60 2.42
C ILE A 193 -13.53 -26.00 1.77
N THR A 194 -12.35 -26.56 1.46
CA THR A 194 -12.30 -27.87 0.76
C THR A 194 -11.12 -28.74 1.18
N PRO A 195 -11.35 -29.76 2.04
CA PRO A 195 -10.43 -30.87 2.21
C PRO A 195 -10.19 -31.57 0.86
N GLY A 196 -8.94 -31.66 0.41
CA GLY A 196 -8.56 -32.46 -0.76
C GLY A 196 -8.49 -31.75 -2.11
N LYS A 197 -8.95 -30.49 -2.24
CA LYS A 197 -8.60 -29.62 -3.37
C LYS A 197 -7.55 -28.62 -2.88
N HIS A 198 -6.28 -28.86 -3.18
CA HIS A 198 -5.19 -27.93 -2.90
C HIS A 198 -5.31 -26.69 -3.79
N ILE A 199 -6.28 -25.82 -3.50
CA ILE A 199 -6.38 -24.50 -4.11
C ILE A 199 -5.53 -23.57 -3.25
N SER A 200 -4.33 -23.27 -3.72
CA SER A 200 -3.43 -22.30 -3.08
C SER A 200 -4.08 -20.91 -3.06
N GLN A 201 -4.04 -20.25 -1.90
CA GLN A 201 -4.36 -18.83 -1.82
C GLN A 201 -3.19 -18.01 -2.36
N LEU A 202 -3.50 -16.93 -3.07
CA LEU A 202 -2.51 -15.97 -3.53
C LEU A 202 -2.46 -14.78 -2.57
N LEU A 203 -1.30 -14.62 -1.93
CA LEU A 203 -0.96 -13.42 -1.17
C LEU A 203 -0.26 -12.44 -2.11
N MET A 204 -0.83 -11.25 -2.26
CA MET A 204 -0.21 -10.20 -3.06
C MET A 204 0.17 -9.02 -2.19
N LEU A 205 1.39 -8.55 -2.33
CA LEU A 205 1.85 -7.32 -1.71
C LEU A 205 1.96 -6.26 -2.80
N SER A 206 1.33 -5.11 -2.59
CA SER A 206 1.32 -4.02 -3.56
C SER A 206 1.76 -2.73 -2.89
N SER A 207 2.51 -1.92 -3.65
CA SER A 207 2.78 -0.52 -3.34
C SER A 207 1.94 0.44 -4.18
N GLY A 208 0.94 -0.07 -4.89
CA GLY A 208 0.13 0.67 -5.86
C GLY A 208 0.78 0.68 -7.26
N ALA A 209 1.97 1.26 -7.40
CA ALA A 209 2.66 1.39 -8.70
C ALA A 209 4.20 1.35 -8.60
N SER A 210 4.87 1.05 -9.71
CA SER A 210 6.30 1.32 -9.87
C SER A 210 6.56 2.84 -9.86
N TYR A 211 7.80 3.29 -9.61
CA TYR A 211 8.09 4.72 -9.54
C TYR A 211 7.81 5.45 -10.87
N ASP A 212 8.22 4.81 -11.96
CA ASP A 212 8.02 5.32 -13.32
C ASP A 212 6.53 5.49 -13.66
N ILE A 213 5.68 4.49 -13.35
CA ILE A 213 4.22 4.60 -13.53
C ILE A 213 3.60 5.59 -12.55
N ALA A 214 4.07 5.64 -11.31
CA ALA A 214 3.61 6.60 -10.32
C ALA A 214 3.86 8.03 -10.79
N LYS A 215 5.06 8.33 -11.30
CA LYS A 215 5.41 9.65 -11.85
C LYS A 215 4.53 10.01 -13.04
N LEU A 216 4.32 9.09 -13.97
CA LEU A 216 3.40 9.29 -15.10
C LEU A 216 1.99 9.61 -14.63
N THR A 217 1.46 8.80 -13.70
CA THR A 217 0.11 8.95 -13.15
C THR A 217 -0.03 10.28 -12.41
N ALA A 218 0.95 10.64 -11.58
CA ALA A 218 0.98 11.89 -10.85
C ALA A 218 0.98 13.11 -11.76
N ASN A 219 1.74 13.07 -12.86
CA ASN A 219 1.73 14.13 -13.87
C ASN A 219 0.36 14.25 -14.57
N LEU A 220 -0.30 13.12 -14.88
CA LEU A 220 -1.63 13.12 -15.51
C LEU A 220 -2.72 13.66 -14.58
N THR A 221 -2.62 13.36 -13.28
CA THR A 221 -3.60 13.81 -12.27
C THR A 221 -3.26 15.18 -11.68
N GLY A 222 -2.09 15.76 -11.99
CA GLY A 222 -1.60 16.99 -11.37
C GLY A 222 -1.33 16.85 -9.87
N SER A 223 -0.92 15.65 -9.43
CA SER A 223 -0.66 15.33 -8.02
C SER A 223 0.84 15.21 -7.74
N TYR A 224 1.23 15.33 -6.47
CA TYR A 224 2.58 14.97 -6.03
C TYR A 224 2.64 13.55 -5.50
N LEU A 225 3.82 12.94 -5.51
CA LEU A 225 4.02 11.60 -4.97
C LEU A 225 4.14 11.63 -3.44
N LEU A 226 3.43 10.71 -2.80
CA LEU A 226 3.53 10.40 -1.39
C LEU A 226 3.89 8.92 -1.22
N THR A 227 4.90 8.64 -0.40
CA THR A 227 5.32 7.28 -0.04
C THR A 227 5.78 7.22 1.41
N ASP A 228 5.51 6.10 2.06
CA ASP A 228 6.12 5.70 3.34
C ASP A 228 7.25 4.68 3.15
N ILE A 229 7.46 4.19 1.93
CA ILE A 229 8.53 3.27 1.56
C ILE A 229 9.82 4.07 1.34
N TYR A 230 10.87 3.73 2.10
CA TYR A 230 12.16 4.42 2.08
C TYR A 230 12.86 4.36 0.72
N SER A 231 12.92 3.18 0.09
CA SER A 231 13.56 3.03 -1.22
C SER A 231 12.86 3.88 -2.29
N ARG A 232 11.53 4.00 -2.21
CA ARG A 232 10.74 4.86 -3.10
C ARG A 232 10.98 6.34 -2.84
N TRP A 233 11.16 6.72 -1.58
CA TRP A 233 11.56 8.09 -1.23
C TRP A 233 12.92 8.45 -1.83
N LYS A 234 13.88 7.52 -1.76
CA LYS A 234 15.21 7.68 -2.38
C LYS A 234 15.14 7.85 -3.90
N GLU A 235 14.21 7.16 -4.56
CA GLU A 235 13.97 7.37 -5.99
C GLU A 235 13.50 8.79 -6.33
N ILE A 236 12.66 9.38 -5.47
CA ILE A 236 12.19 10.77 -5.61
C ILE A 236 13.37 11.74 -5.44
N GLU A 237 14.22 11.52 -4.44
CA GLU A 237 15.39 12.36 -4.18
C GLU A 237 16.35 12.39 -5.39
N VAL A 238 16.74 11.22 -5.89
CA VAL A 238 17.65 11.09 -7.06
C VAL A 238 17.06 11.76 -8.31
N ASP A 239 15.77 11.58 -8.57
CA ASP A 239 15.11 12.18 -9.73
C ASP A 239 15.05 13.72 -9.61
N ARG A 240 14.81 14.25 -8.41
CA ARG A 240 14.80 15.71 -8.16
C ARG A 240 16.19 16.34 -8.30
N GLU A 241 17.23 15.66 -7.82
CA GLU A 241 18.62 16.12 -7.97
C GLU A 241 19.01 16.18 -9.45
N SER A 242 18.64 15.17 -10.24
CA SER A 242 18.95 15.12 -11.67
C SER A 242 18.27 16.23 -12.50
N GLN A 243 17.18 16.79 -11.98
CA GLN A 243 16.38 17.83 -12.66
C GLN A 243 16.75 19.25 -12.25
N ASN A 244 17.80 19.45 -11.42
CA ASN A 244 18.16 20.77 -10.86
C ASN A 244 16.96 21.53 -10.25
N ALA A 245 15.97 20.81 -9.71
CA ALA A 245 14.80 21.43 -9.13
C ALA A 245 15.24 22.39 -8.01
N GLU A 246 14.80 23.65 -8.06
CA GLU A 246 15.18 24.77 -7.19
C GLU A 246 14.82 24.52 -5.72
N SER A 247 15.50 23.56 -5.09
CA SER A 247 15.26 23.16 -3.70
C SER A 247 15.77 24.20 -2.71
N ARG A 248 16.68 25.09 -3.13
CA ARG A 248 17.31 26.09 -2.26
C ARG A 248 16.32 27.15 -1.77
N GLU A 249 15.36 27.55 -2.60
CA GLU A 249 14.37 28.58 -2.25
C GLU A 249 13.31 28.05 -1.28
N TRP A 250 12.91 26.79 -1.46
CA TRP A 250 11.92 26.12 -0.61
C TRP A 250 12.52 25.43 0.62
N SER A 251 13.84 25.22 0.68
CA SER A 251 14.51 24.53 1.77
C SER A 251 14.23 25.15 3.14
N PRO A 252 14.27 26.49 3.33
CA PRO A 252 13.94 27.10 4.62
C PRO A 252 12.48 26.87 5.02
N PHE A 253 11.55 26.97 4.08
CA PHE A 253 10.13 26.73 4.31
C PHE A 253 9.85 25.26 4.66
N ALA A 254 10.43 24.32 3.90
CA ALA A 254 10.32 22.89 4.16
C ALA A 254 10.93 22.50 5.52
N LYS A 255 12.10 23.06 5.87
CA LYS A 255 12.74 22.86 7.18
C LYS A 255 11.90 23.42 8.32
N ALA A 256 11.32 24.62 8.14
CA ALA A 256 10.42 25.20 9.12
C ALA A 256 9.21 24.28 9.35
N PHE A 257 8.57 23.79 8.28
CA PHE A 257 7.46 22.85 8.38
C PHE A 257 7.84 21.51 9.02
N GLN A 258 9.00 20.95 8.69
CA GLN A 258 9.49 19.71 9.31
C GLN A 258 9.76 19.88 10.80
N SER A 259 10.21 21.07 11.23
CA SER A 259 10.48 21.38 12.64
C SER A 259 9.22 21.71 13.46
N LEU A 260 8.06 21.89 12.82
CA LEU A 260 6.80 22.15 13.54
C LEU A 260 6.34 20.89 14.27
N GLU A 261 6.33 20.95 15.61
CA GLU A 261 5.69 19.93 16.43
C GLU A 261 4.17 20.08 16.40
N LEU A 262 3.52 19.44 15.42
CA LEU A 262 2.07 19.37 15.34
C LEU A 262 1.55 18.26 16.27
N LYS A 263 1.64 18.50 17.59
CA LYS A 263 1.34 17.51 18.65
C LYS A 263 -0.06 16.88 18.53
N PHE A 264 -1.02 17.67 18.06
CA PHE A 264 -2.40 17.23 17.86
C PHE A 264 -2.59 16.31 16.65
N LEU A 265 -1.56 16.09 15.81
CA LEU A 265 -1.66 15.25 14.59
C LEU A 265 -1.05 13.87 14.71
N ASN A 266 -0.25 13.62 15.75
CA ASN A 266 0.51 12.38 15.83
C ASN A 266 -0.33 11.17 16.27
N ASN A 267 -1.51 11.38 16.86
CA ASN A 267 -2.38 10.35 17.41
C ASN A 267 -3.88 10.56 17.09
N LEU A 268 -4.21 11.19 15.96
CA LEU A 268 -5.61 11.30 15.54
C LEU A 268 -6.08 9.97 14.97
N ASP A 269 -7.24 9.50 15.43
CA ASP A 269 -7.97 8.48 14.68
C ASP A 269 -8.59 9.08 13.40
N LEU A 270 -9.11 8.19 12.56
CA LEU A 270 -9.69 8.59 11.28
C LEU A 270 -10.94 9.43 11.42
N GLU A 271 -11.78 9.12 12.40
CA GLU A 271 -13.05 9.80 12.58
C GLU A 271 -12.82 11.25 12.99
N HIS A 272 -11.93 11.48 13.97
CA HIS A 272 -11.52 12.82 14.39
C HIS A 272 -10.84 13.59 13.25
N ALA A 273 -9.95 12.96 12.48
CA ALA A 273 -9.33 13.61 11.33
C ALA A 273 -10.35 14.03 10.26
N LEU A 274 -11.37 13.19 10.03
CA LEU A 274 -12.47 13.51 9.12
C LEU A 274 -13.38 14.61 9.68
N ILE A 275 -13.66 14.62 10.99
CA ILE A 275 -14.42 15.68 11.67
C ILE A 275 -13.71 17.01 11.53
N LEU A 276 -12.41 17.08 11.85
CA LEU A 276 -11.59 18.28 11.68
C LEU A 276 -11.69 18.82 10.24
N ARG A 277 -11.71 17.92 9.25
CA ARG A 277 -11.86 18.29 7.85
C ARG A 277 -13.25 18.85 7.55
N LYS A 278 -14.32 18.19 8.00
CA LYS A 278 -15.71 18.62 7.82
C LYS A 278 -15.98 19.97 8.49
N GLU A 279 -15.38 20.20 9.65
CA GLU A 279 -15.45 21.47 10.40
C GLU A 279 -14.55 22.57 9.82
N LYS A 280 -13.82 22.29 8.73
CA LYS A 280 -12.88 23.23 8.08
C LYS A 280 -11.77 23.71 9.01
N GLN A 281 -11.41 22.91 10.02
CA GLN A 281 -10.21 23.14 10.81
C GLN A 281 -8.98 23.10 9.89
N LEU A 282 -8.05 24.02 10.08
CA LEU A 282 -6.86 24.23 9.25
C LEU A 282 -7.14 24.62 7.78
N GLU A 283 -8.34 25.12 7.46
CA GLU A 283 -8.64 25.58 6.10
C GLU A 283 -7.72 26.72 5.65
N HIS A 284 -7.39 27.64 6.54
CA HIS A 284 -6.44 28.72 6.24
C HIS A 284 -5.05 28.19 5.83
N LEU A 285 -4.59 27.11 6.47
CA LEU A 285 -3.33 26.46 6.12
C LEU A 285 -3.42 25.83 4.72
N ARG A 286 -4.53 25.17 4.40
CA ARG A 286 -4.74 24.60 3.06
C ARG A 286 -4.83 25.65 1.97
N VAL A 287 -5.58 26.72 2.22
CA VAL A 287 -5.68 27.87 1.30
C VAL A 287 -4.32 28.50 1.10
N PHE A 288 -3.49 28.59 2.15
CA PHE A 288 -2.11 29.05 2.02
C PHE A 288 -1.29 28.09 1.15
N LEU A 289 -1.29 26.78 1.43
CA LEU A 289 -0.54 25.80 0.65
C LEU A 289 -0.98 25.76 -0.82
N ARG A 290 -2.27 25.95 -1.14
CA ARG A 290 -2.76 26.09 -2.52
C ARG A 290 -2.18 27.27 -3.29
N LYS A 291 -1.76 28.33 -2.62
CA LYS A 291 -1.15 29.52 -3.28
C LYS A 291 0.35 29.36 -3.53
N VAL A 292 0.94 28.41 -2.81
CA VAL A 292 2.39 28.20 -2.69
C VAL A 292 2.81 26.98 -3.52
N TRP A 293 1.86 26.07 -3.78
CA TRP A 293 1.94 24.93 -4.69
C TRP A 293 1.62 25.35 -6.12
#